data_AF-A0A4Q3EL59-F1
#
_entry.id   AF-A0A4Q3EL59-F1
#
_cell.length_a   1.000
_cell.length_b   1.000
_cell.length_c   1.000
_cell.angle_alpha   90.00
_cell.angle_beta   90.00
_cell.angle_gamma   90.00
#
_symmetry.space_group_name_H-M   'P 1'
#
loop_
_entity.id
_entity.type
_entity.pdbx_description
1 polymer ?
#
loop_
_entity_poly.entity_id
_entity_poly.type
_entity_poly.pdbx_seq_one_letter_code
_entity_poly.pdbx_strand_id
1 'polypeptide(L)'
;MVDKAGKSVIINWQKKWKINNILSLILLAFAAAVFLSAIFHMFFSLSFWWILPVAFAFGVLFFSINSYWKITISDVARYLNNVFPELEESTELVFKPNQSLNLLEKLQKQKVEMLIAGLPQPKAIYSRLIRATIIFAVLFGFSILASVLIHFKHLGFTPIKEAFSPTQKSTIKPEVILPEIDRFNLKITPPNYTGKSSREQEKFAVFAEDGAMVSWEISTNKAVKQVSLLFNDHEKLVLKAANSDGTEWKAAKIITKSGFYQVDLGSKISELYQIEVIKDLPPVIRIQSPKPTTVIDFGEPQKNLLKTVLSDDYGIREAYINATIASGSGEAVKFKEQKIGFDASFSGRQTQYNLQKQLDLKALGMQPGDELYFYVKATDNHNQETRSEVYIVSIADTAKLMQMEGMANGLDVKP
;
A
#
# COMPACT_ATOMS: atom_id res chain seq x y z
N MET A 1 -7.11 65.43 -13.64
CA MET A 1 -6.64 64.26 -12.86
C MET A 1 -6.59 62.96 -13.68
N VAL A 2 -6.97 62.97 -14.97
CA VAL A 2 -7.03 61.77 -15.84
C VAL A 2 -5.63 61.30 -16.30
N ASP A 3 -4.68 62.22 -16.49
CA ASP A 3 -3.29 61.94 -16.95
C ASP A 3 -2.48 60.95 -16.08
N LYS A 4 -2.93 60.64 -14.87
CA LYS A 4 -2.24 59.71 -13.95
C LYS A 4 -2.81 58.28 -13.97
N ALA A 5 -4.01 58.09 -14.55
CA ALA A 5 -4.70 56.80 -14.50
C ALA A 5 -4.03 55.75 -15.41
N GLY A 6 -3.85 56.01 -16.71
CA GLY A 6 -3.25 55.04 -17.65
C GLY A 6 -1.82 54.64 -17.30
N LYS A 7 -0.98 55.60 -16.91
CA LYS A 7 0.41 55.34 -16.50
C LYS A 7 0.50 54.41 -15.27
N SER A 8 -0.35 54.64 -14.27
CA SER A 8 -0.37 53.80 -13.05
C SER A 8 -0.85 52.38 -13.31
N VAL A 9 -1.81 52.20 -14.24
CA VAL A 9 -2.30 50.88 -14.67
C VAL A 9 -1.18 50.06 -15.32
N ILE A 10 -0.43 50.65 -16.25
CA ILE A 10 0.70 49.95 -16.92
C ILE A 10 1.79 49.59 -15.91
N ILE A 11 2.16 50.49 -15.00
CA ILE A 11 3.15 50.22 -13.95
C ILE A 11 2.67 49.09 -13.03
N ASN A 12 1.38 49.07 -12.67
CA ASN A 12 0.81 48.01 -11.87
C ASN A 12 0.84 46.64 -12.59
N TRP A 13 0.50 46.61 -13.89
CA TRP A 13 0.59 45.39 -14.69
C TRP A 13 2.02 44.91 -14.85
N GLN A 14 2.98 45.81 -15.07
CA GLN A 14 4.41 45.47 -15.08
C GLN A 14 4.83 44.82 -13.76
N LYS A 15 4.44 45.40 -12.61
CA LYS A 15 4.74 44.85 -11.28
C LYS A 15 4.14 43.45 -11.10
N LYS A 16 2.87 43.25 -11.45
CA LYS A 16 2.22 41.93 -11.40
C LYS A 16 2.93 40.91 -12.30
N TRP A 17 3.34 41.31 -13.49
CA TRP A 17 4.06 40.44 -14.43
C TRP A 17 5.41 40.01 -13.89
N LYS A 18 6.18 40.95 -13.31
CA LYS A 18 7.45 40.64 -12.64
C LYS A 18 7.26 39.67 -11.49
N ILE A 19 6.29 39.94 -10.60
CA ILE A 19 6.00 39.07 -9.46
C ILE A 19 5.64 37.67 -9.92
N ASN A 20 4.74 37.52 -10.89
CA ASN A 20 4.34 36.21 -11.39
C ASN A 20 5.48 35.47 -12.10
N ASN A 21 6.35 36.17 -12.82
CA ASN A 21 7.53 35.54 -13.40
C ASN A 21 8.48 35.05 -12.29
N ILE A 22 8.75 35.85 -11.26
CA ILE A 22 9.59 35.44 -10.12
C ILE A 22 8.96 34.23 -9.41
N LEU A 23 7.66 34.26 -9.11
CA LEU A 23 6.94 33.14 -8.52
C LEU A 23 7.02 31.88 -9.38
N SER A 24 6.92 32.02 -10.72
CA SER A 24 7.05 30.89 -11.64
C SER A 24 8.45 30.26 -11.60
N LEU A 25 9.51 31.06 -11.45
CA LEU A 25 10.89 30.57 -11.31
C LEU A 25 11.11 29.84 -9.98
N ILE A 26 10.60 30.41 -8.88
CA ILE A 26 10.65 29.76 -7.56
C ILE A 26 9.92 28.41 -7.62
N LEU A 27 8.72 28.38 -8.21
CA LEU A 27 7.92 27.18 -8.31
C LEU A 27 8.60 26.09 -9.15
N LEU A 28 9.23 26.46 -10.27
CA LEU A 28 10.03 25.53 -11.08
C LEU A 28 11.26 25.00 -10.33
N ALA A 29 11.93 25.85 -9.53
CA ALA A 29 13.07 25.42 -8.73
C ALA A 29 12.66 24.38 -7.66
N PHE A 30 11.53 24.60 -7.00
CA PHE A 30 10.95 23.61 -6.09
C PHE A 30 10.52 22.33 -6.82
N ALA A 31 9.93 22.44 -8.01
CA ALA A 31 9.54 21.27 -8.80
C ALA A 31 10.76 20.37 -9.13
N ALA A 32 11.85 20.99 -9.59
CA ALA A 32 13.10 20.29 -9.88
C ALA A 32 13.72 19.68 -8.61
N ALA A 33 13.73 20.42 -7.50
CA ALA A 33 14.31 19.95 -6.24
C ALA A 33 13.56 18.77 -5.63
N VAL A 34 12.22 18.80 -5.64
CA VAL A 34 11.41 17.67 -5.15
C VAL A 34 11.64 16.44 -6.01
N PHE A 35 11.58 16.58 -7.33
CA PHE A 35 11.78 15.48 -8.26
C PHE A 35 13.18 14.85 -8.12
N LEU A 36 14.22 15.68 -8.08
CA LEU A 36 15.60 15.22 -7.94
C LEU A 36 15.83 14.56 -6.57
N SER A 37 15.31 15.15 -5.49
CA SER A 37 15.43 14.57 -4.14
C SER A 37 14.69 13.25 -4.03
N ALA A 38 13.54 13.09 -4.68
CA ALA A 38 12.82 11.81 -4.73
C ALA A 38 13.63 10.72 -5.44
N ILE A 39 14.30 11.07 -6.55
CA ILE A 39 15.21 10.15 -7.26
C ILE A 39 16.41 9.76 -6.37
N PHE A 40 17.06 10.73 -5.72
CA PHE A 40 18.20 10.44 -4.84
C PHE A 40 17.79 9.64 -3.61
N HIS A 41 16.61 9.88 -3.04
CA HIS A 41 16.08 9.06 -1.96
C HIS A 41 15.87 7.61 -2.42
N MET A 42 15.35 7.40 -3.64
CA MET A 42 15.13 6.07 -4.21
C MET A 42 16.44 5.27 -4.41
N PHE A 43 17.51 5.91 -4.86
CA PHE A 43 18.77 5.22 -5.19
C PHE A 43 19.81 5.21 -4.07
N PHE A 44 19.82 6.23 -3.20
CA PHE A 44 20.91 6.45 -2.23
C PHE A 44 20.40 6.66 -0.79
N SER A 45 19.10 6.51 -0.54
CA SER A 45 18.48 6.71 0.79
C SER A 45 18.79 8.06 1.43
N LEU A 46 19.03 9.09 0.61
CA LEU A 46 19.33 10.44 1.07
C LEU A 46 18.14 11.06 1.80
N SER A 47 18.41 11.89 2.81
CA SER A 47 17.35 12.54 3.59
C SER A 47 16.65 13.67 2.82
N PHE A 48 15.35 13.86 3.07
CA PHE A 48 14.54 14.92 2.47
C PHE A 48 14.97 16.35 2.86
N TRP A 49 15.82 16.51 3.88
CA TRP A 49 16.41 17.81 4.23
C TRP A 49 17.20 18.46 3.08
N TRP A 50 17.63 17.67 2.09
CA TRP A 50 18.32 18.18 0.89
C TRP A 50 17.43 18.93 -0.10
N ILE A 51 16.10 18.89 0.03
CA ILE A 51 15.19 19.63 -0.86
C ILE A 51 15.47 21.13 -0.84
N LEU A 52 15.70 21.70 0.35
CA LEU A 52 15.93 23.14 0.52
C LEU A 52 17.23 23.64 -0.16
N PRO A 53 18.43 23.06 0.09
CA PRO A 53 19.64 23.49 -0.59
C PRO A 53 19.60 23.24 -2.10
N VAL A 54 18.96 22.15 -2.55
CA VAL A 54 18.79 21.87 -3.99
C VAL A 54 17.86 22.88 -4.65
N ALA A 55 16.74 23.23 -4.01
CA ALA A 55 15.83 24.26 -4.49
C ALA A 55 16.51 25.63 -4.57
N PHE A 56 17.36 25.96 -3.59
CA PHE A 56 18.14 27.19 -3.63
C PHE A 56 19.12 27.22 -4.81
N ALA A 57 19.86 26.13 -5.05
CA ALA A 57 20.79 26.02 -6.17
C ALA A 57 20.08 26.17 -7.54
N PHE A 58 18.95 25.49 -7.73
CA PHE A 58 18.13 25.66 -8.95
C PHE A 58 17.52 27.06 -9.05
N GLY A 59 17.14 27.67 -7.92
CA GLY A 59 16.64 29.04 -7.85
C GLY A 59 17.68 30.03 -8.37
N VAL A 60 18.94 29.92 -7.91
CA VAL A 60 20.05 30.73 -8.41
C VAL A 60 20.29 30.47 -9.89
N LEU A 61 20.37 29.20 -10.31
CA LEU A 61 20.58 28.82 -11.71
C LEU A 61 19.50 29.43 -12.64
N PHE A 62 18.23 29.24 -12.30
CA PHE A 62 17.12 29.76 -13.08
C PHE A 62 17.09 31.27 -13.08
N PHE A 63 17.38 31.92 -11.95
CA PHE A 63 17.50 33.37 -11.88
C PHE A 63 18.70 33.90 -12.68
N SER A 64 19.81 33.16 -12.80
CA SER A 64 20.96 33.59 -13.61
C SER A 64 20.74 33.44 -15.11
N ILE A 65 20.07 32.36 -15.54
CA ILE A 65 19.84 32.06 -16.96
C ILE A 65 18.68 32.89 -17.52
N ASN A 66 17.68 33.15 -16.69
CA ASN A 66 16.40 33.64 -17.17
C ASN A 66 16.21 35.14 -16.91
N SER A 67 16.41 36.00 -17.91
CA SER A 67 16.23 37.46 -17.77
C SER A 67 14.77 37.94 -17.71
N TYR A 68 13.77 37.06 -17.61
CA TYR A 68 12.35 37.46 -17.62
C TYR A 68 11.88 38.20 -16.36
N TRP A 69 12.70 38.34 -15.31
CA TRP A 69 12.41 39.29 -14.21
C TRP A 69 12.66 40.75 -14.63
N LYS A 70 13.36 40.99 -15.74
CA LYS A 70 13.72 42.32 -16.26
C LYS A 70 12.70 42.90 -17.24
N ILE A 71 11.41 42.59 -17.10
CA ILE A 71 10.36 43.19 -17.95
C ILE A 71 10.39 44.72 -17.80
N THR A 72 10.62 45.42 -18.89
CA THR A 72 10.62 46.89 -18.92
C THR A 72 9.20 47.42 -19.16
N ILE A 73 9.01 48.73 -18.97
CA ILE A 73 7.73 49.38 -19.28
C ILE A 73 7.46 49.30 -20.79
N SER A 74 8.51 49.44 -21.61
CA SER A 74 8.44 49.32 -23.07
C SER A 74 7.96 47.94 -23.52
N ASP A 75 8.37 46.85 -22.84
CA ASP A 75 7.89 45.51 -23.15
C ASP A 75 6.38 45.35 -22.91
N VAL A 76 5.87 45.97 -21.83
CA VAL A 76 4.43 45.97 -21.54
C VAL A 76 3.68 46.83 -22.56
N ALA A 77 4.22 48.00 -22.91
CA ALA A 77 3.63 48.87 -23.93
C ALA A 77 3.52 48.18 -25.29
N ARG A 78 4.60 47.53 -25.73
CA ARG A 78 4.63 46.73 -26.98
C ARG A 78 3.64 45.57 -26.94
N TYR A 79 3.54 44.88 -25.80
CA TYR A 79 2.55 43.82 -25.63
C TYR A 79 1.11 44.35 -25.73
N LEU A 80 0.82 45.48 -25.09
CA LEU A 80 -0.52 46.08 -25.12
C LEU A 80 -0.91 46.51 -26.54
N ASN A 81 0.00 47.17 -27.25
CA ASN A 81 -0.20 47.53 -28.65
C ASN A 81 -0.56 46.31 -29.52
N ASN A 82 0.19 45.20 -29.38
CA ASN A 82 -0.03 43.99 -30.16
C ASN A 82 -1.37 43.28 -29.85
N VAL A 83 -1.91 43.44 -28.64
CA VAL A 83 -3.09 42.71 -28.16
C VAL A 83 -4.37 43.53 -28.28
N PHE A 84 -4.27 44.85 -28.18
CA PHE A 84 -5.40 45.77 -28.22
C PHE A 84 -5.24 46.74 -29.39
N PRO A 85 -5.81 46.42 -30.58
CA PRO A 85 -5.74 47.28 -31.76
C PRO A 85 -6.28 48.69 -31.52
N GLU A 86 -7.18 48.87 -30.54
CA GLU A 86 -7.75 50.17 -30.16
C GLU A 86 -6.71 51.17 -29.64
N LEU A 87 -5.52 50.68 -29.24
CA LEU A 87 -4.42 51.51 -28.78
C LEU A 87 -3.57 52.07 -29.93
N GLU A 88 -3.83 51.67 -31.18
CA GLU A 88 -3.23 52.22 -32.41
C GLU A 88 -1.69 52.36 -32.32
N GLU A 89 -1.02 51.32 -31.81
CA GLU A 89 0.44 51.28 -31.58
C GLU A 89 1.01 52.45 -30.73
N SER A 90 0.15 53.15 -29.98
CA SER A 90 0.47 54.45 -29.37
C SER A 90 0.71 54.39 -27.85
N THR A 91 0.80 53.21 -27.24
CA THR A 91 0.94 53.05 -25.77
C THR A 91 2.21 53.70 -25.20
N GLU A 92 3.27 53.84 -25.99
CA GLU A 92 4.52 54.48 -25.56
C GLU A 92 4.36 55.99 -25.29
N LEU A 93 3.38 56.66 -25.91
CA LEU A 93 3.12 58.09 -25.73
C LEU A 93 2.73 58.44 -24.27
N VAL A 94 2.13 57.48 -23.56
CA VAL A 94 1.74 57.62 -22.13
C VAL A 94 2.93 57.98 -21.24
N PHE A 95 4.14 57.55 -21.61
CA PHE A 95 5.35 57.78 -20.83
C PHE A 95 6.17 59.00 -21.25
N LYS A 96 5.84 59.63 -22.39
CA LYS A 96 6.54 60.84 -22.88
C LYS A 96 6.06 62.10 -22.13
N PRO A 97 6.95 63.05 -21.81
CA PRO A 97 6.57 64.34 -21.22
C PRO A 97 5.67 65.15 -22.15
N ASN A 98 4.64 65.82 -21.61
CA ASN A 98 3.70 66.60 -22.45
C ASN A 98 4.38 67.75 -23.20
N GLN A 99 5.54 68.24 -22.73
CA GLN A 99 6.31 69.30 -23.41
C GLN A 99 6.98 68.81 -24.70
N SER A 100 7.25 67.51 -24.84
CA SER A 100 7.93 66.94 -26.01
C SER A 100 6.96 66.44 -27.08
N LEU A 101 5.65 66.65 -26.92
CA LEU A 101 4.60 66.12 -27.78
C LEU A 101 3.95 67.23 -28.60
N ASN A 102 3.69 66.96 -29.89
CA ASN A 102 2.90 67.82 -30.74
C ASN A 102 1.39 67.74 -30.40
N LEU A 103 0.56 68.56 -31.03
CA LEU A 103 -0.89 68.62 -30.72
C LEU A 103 -1.60 67.28 -30.94
N LEU A 104 -1.28 66.57 -32.02
CA LEU A 104 -1.89 65.28 -32.34
C LEU A 104 -1.47 64.20 -31.35
N GLU A 105 -0.18 64.16 -30.99
CA GLU A 105 0.36 63.23 -30.00
C GLU A 105 -0.25 63.47 -28.60
N LYS A 106 -0.56 64.72 -28.23
CA LYS A 106 -1.26 65.04 -26.98
C LYS A 106 -2.69 64.50 -26.96
N LEU A 107 -3.42 64.68 -28.06
CA LEU A 107 -4.78 64.13 -28.19
C LEU A 107 -4.77 62.59 -28.17
N GLN A 108 -3.82 61.98 -28.90
CA GLN A 108 -3.65 60.53 -28.92
C GLN A 108 -3.27 59.97 -27.56
N LYS A 109 -2.36 60.64 -26.83
CA LYS A 109 -2.02 60.28 -25.46
C LYS A 109 -3.24 60.29 -24.54
N GLN A 110 -4.06 61.34 -24.59
CA GLN A 110 -5.27 61.45 -23.77
C GLN A 110 -6.30 60.36 -24.10
N LYS A 111 -6.49 60.03 -25.39
CA LYS A 111 -7.34 58.93 -25.84
C LYS A 111 -6.84 57.57 -25.31
N VAL A 112 -5.55 57.28 -25.49
CA VAL A 112 -4.91 56.03 -25.08
C VAL A 112 -4.95 55.85 -23.56
N GLU A 113 -4.69 56.91 -22.77
CA GLU A 113 -4.77 56.85 -21.30
C GLU A 113 -6.18 56.54 -20.80
N MET A 114 -7.21 57.06 -21.46
CA MET A 114 -8.61 56.76 -21.15
C MET A 114 -8.96 55.31 -21.49
N LEU A 115 -8.52 54.82 -22.65
CA LEU A 115 -8.77 53.43 -23.08
C LEU A 115 -8.09 52.44 -22.14
N ILE A 116 -6.81 52.64 -21.79
CA ILE A 116 -6.05 51.74 -20.90
C ILE A 116 -6.72 51.58 -19.54
N ALA A 117 -7.32 52.64 -19.00
CA ALA A 117 -8.01 52.58 -17.70
C ALA A 117 -9.23 51.64 -17.71
N GLY A 118 -9.86 51.45 -18.88
CA GLY A 118 -11.01 50.56 -19.07
C GLY A 118 -10.66 49.16 -19.59
N LEU A 119 -9.41 48.89 -19.95
CA LEU A 119 -9.02 47.60 -20.53
C LEU A 119 -9.01 46.46 -19.48
N PRO A 120 -9.45 45.25 -19.86
CA PRO A 120 -9.34 44.09 -19.00
C PRO A 120 -7.87 43.72 -18.76
N GLN A 121 -7.56 43.24 -17.55
CA GLN A 121 -6.19 42.83 -17.22
C GLN A 121 -5.70 41.72 -18.18
N PRO A 122 -4.50 41.84 -18.78
CA PRO A 122 -3.98 40.83 -19.69
C PRO A 122 -3.80 39.45 -19.03
N LYS A 123 -4.42 38.41 -19.59
CA LYS A 123 -4.29 37.01 -19.11
C LYS A 123 -2.85 36.49 -19.23
N ALA A 124 -2.05 37.01 -20.17
CA ALA A 124 -0.65 36.62 -20.37
C ALA A 124 0.23 36.81 -19.11
N ILE A 125 -0.15 37.74 -18.22
CA ILE A 125 0.51 38.01 -16.92
C ILE A 125 0.59 36.73 -16.05
N TYR A 126 -0.38 35.82 -16.17
CA TYR A 126 -0.42 34.58 -15.38
C TYR A 126 0.01 33.32 -16.17
N SER A 127 0.16 33.41 -17.50
CA SER A 127 0.39 32.26 -18.38
C SER A 127 1.60 31.40 -18.01
N ARG A 128 2.65 32.01 -17.46
CA ARG A 128 3.87 31.31 -17.05
C ARG A 128 3.75 30.69 -15.67
N LEU A 129 3.09 31.39 -14.75
CA LEU A 129 2.79 30.85 -13.43
C LEU A 129 1.90 29.61 -13.58
N ILE A 130 0.86 29.67 -14.40
CA ILE A 130 -0.03 28.52 -14.66
C ILE A 130 0.77 27.32 -15.22
N ARG A 131 1.64 27.54 -16.21
CA ARG A 131 2.51 26.48 -16.75
C ARG A 131 3.44 25.90 -15.69
N ALA A 132 4.07 26.76 -14.87
CA ALA A 132 4.92 26.32 -13.77
C ALA A 132 4.13 25.51 -12.72
N THR A 133 2.89 25.90 -12.43
CA THR A 133 1.99 25.17 -11.52
C THR A 133 1.64 23.79 -12.06
N ILE A 134 1.34 23.68 -13.36
CA ILE A 134 1.08 22.39 -14.00
C ILE A 134 2.32 21.49 -13.94
N ILE A 135 3.49 22.02 -14.28
CA ILE A 135 4.77 21.27 -14.21
C ILE A 135 5.04 20.81 -12.78
N PHE A 136 4.87 21.70 -11.79
CA PHE A 136 5.04 21.35 -10.38
C PHE A 136 4.06 20.24 -9.97
N ALA A 137 2.78 20.34 -10.31
CA ALA A 137 1.77 19.34 -9.97
C ALA A 137 2.10 17.96 -10.58
N VAL A 138 2.56 17.91 -11.84
CA VAL A 138 2.96 16.67 -12.52
C VAL A 138 4.18 16.05 -11.84
N LEU A 139 5.24 16.82 -11.61
CA LEU A 139 6.47 16.31 -10.99
C LEU A 139 6.26 15.90 -9.53
N PHE A 140 5.44 16.65 -8.79
CA PHE A 140 5.05 16.30 -7.43
C PHE A 140 4.22 15.02 -7.40
N GLY A 141 3.21 14.90 -8.28
CA GLY A 141 2.40 13.69 -8.41
C GLY A 141 3.24 12.46 -8.78
N PHE A 142 4.19 12.60 -9.70
CA PHE A 142 5.13 11.53 -10.05
C PHE A 142 6.02 11.14 -8.86
N SER A 143 6.48 12.12 -8.08
CA SER A 143 7.31 11.88 -6.89
C SER A 143 6.53 11.12 -5.80
N ILE A 144 5.26 11.45 -5.60
CA ILE A 144 4.36 10.70 -4.71
C ILE A 144 4.14 9.28 -5.24
N LEU A 145 3.80 9.14 -6.52
CA LEU A 145 3.56 7.83 -7.12
C LEU A 145 4.79 6.93 -7.03
N ALA A 146 5.99 7.47 -7.30
CA ALA A 146 7.24 6.75 -7.13
C ALA A 146 7.46 6.33 -5.67
N SER A 147 7.21 7.22 -4.70
CA SER A 147 7.33 6.91 -3.28
C SER A 147 6.35 5.82 -2.83
N VAL A 148 5.10 5.87 -3.32
CA VAL A 148 4.07 4.86 -3.08
C VAL A 148 4.47 3.52 -3.72
N LEU A 149 4.96 3.51 -4.96
CA LEU A 149 5.45 2.29 -5.62
C LEU A 149 6.66 1.67 -4.91
N ILE A 150 7.59 2.48 -4.39
CA ILE A 150 8.71 2.01 -3.58
C ILE A 150 8.21 1.45 -2.25
N HIS A 151 7.26 2.11 -1.59
CA HIS A 151 6.63 1.58 -0.38
C HIS A 151 5.90 0.25 -0.67
N PHE A 152 5.19 0.15 -1.79
CA PHE A 152 4.56 -1.10 -2.25
C PHE A 152 5.57 -2.18 -2.66
N LYS A 153 6.74 -1.80 -3.18
CA LYS A 153 7.86 -2.71 -3.46
C LYS A 153 8.54 -3.18 -2.17
N HIS A 154 8.62 -2.34 -1.14
CA HIS A 154 9.05 -2.74 0.21
C HIS A 154 7.96 -3.52 0.97
N LEU A 155 6.68 -3.35 0.61
CA LEU A 155 5.56 -4.23 0.98
C LEU A 155 5.51 -5.50 0.09
N GLY A 156 6.41 -5.63 -0.88
CA GLY A 156 6.61 -6.81 -1.72
C GLY A 156 7.79 -7.63 -1.21
N PHE A 157 7.49 -8.77 -0.58
CA PHE A 157 8.47 -9.75 -0.09
C PHE A 157 9.48 -9.23 0.94
N THR A 158 8.98 -8.83 2.11
CA THR A 158 9.65 -9.34 3.32
C THR A 158 9.30 -10.83 3.42
N PRO A 159 10.26 -11.78 3.32
CA PRO A 159 9.98 -13.13 3.79
C PRO A 159 9.43 -12.98 5.21
N ILE A 160 8.36 -13.69 5.53
CA ILE A 160 7.84 -13.80 6.90
C ILE A 160 8.92 -14.53 7.70
N LYS A 161 9.94 -13.79 8.13
CA LYS A 161 11.01 -14.22 9.01
C LYS A 161 11.22 -13.27 10.18
N GLU A 162 10.52 -12.13 10.22
CA GLU A 162 10.66 -11.15 11.31
C GLU A 162 9.33 -10.69 11.92
N ALA A 163 8.21 -11.36 11.65
CA ALA A 163 6.99 -11.23 12.46
C ALA A 163 7.07 -12.03 13.79
N PHE A 164 8.11 -12.83 13.97
CA PHE A 164 8.47 -13.49 15.24
C PHE A 164 9.79 -12.95 15.79
N SER A 165 9.90 -11.63 15.95
CA SER A 165 10.73 -11.08 17.02
C SER A 165 9.85 -11.00 18.27
N PRO A 166 10.16 -11.71 19.38
CA PRO A 166 9.47 -11.52 20.65
C PRO A 166 9.96 -10.21 21.28
N THR A 167 9.62 -9.09 20.65
CA THR A 167 9.87 -7.76 21.19
C THR A 167 8.64 -6.88 21.03
N GLN A 168 7.45 -7.44 21.26
CA GLN A 168 6.47 -6.66 22.00
C GLN A 168 7.00 -6.58 23.44
N LYS A 169 7.78 -5.53 23.71
CA LYS A 169 7.87 -4.98 25.07
C LYS A 169 6.46 -4.47 25.41
N SER A 170 5.57 -5.40 25.77
CA SER A 170 4.42 -5.04 26.58
C SER A 170 4.99 -4.40 27.83
N THR A 171 4.48 -3.22 28.17
CA THR A 171 4.80 -2.50 29.40
C THR A 171 4.17 -3.28 30.56
N ILE A 172 4.74 -4.45 30.86
CA ILE A 172 4.25 -5.35 31.91
C ILE A 172 4.69 -4.74 33.24
N LYS A 173 3.71 -4.39 34.08
CA LYS A 173 3.93 -4.05 35.49
C LYS A 173 4.81 -5.15 36.11
N PRO A 174 5.84 -4.82 36.92
CA PRO A 174 6.69 -5.83 37.53
C PRO A 174 5.84 -6.88 38.26
N GLU A 175 6.06 -8.16 37.97
CA GLU A 175 5.37 -9.26 38.63
C GLU A 175 5.70 -9.24 40.12
N VAL A 176 4.67 -9.30 40.97
CA VAL A 176 4.86 -9.44 42.42
C VAL A 176 4.98 -10.93 42.73
N ILE A 177 6.14 -11.33 43.25
CA ILE A 177 6.48 -12.72 43.56
C ILE A 177 6.32 -12.93 45.07
N LEU A 178 5.73 -14.06 45.47
CA LEU A 178 5.66 -14.44 46.89
C LEU A 178 7.08 -14.67 47.43
N PRO A 179 7.47 -14.06 48.57
CA PRO A 179 8.80 -14.24 49.17
C PRO A 179 9.16 -15.68 49.55
N GLU A 180 8.16 -16.56 49.66
CA GLU A 180 8.33 -17.98 49.94
C GLU A 180 8.81 -18.78 48.70
N ILE A 181 8.69 -18.22 47.49
CA ILE A 181 9.19 -18.84 46.26
C ILE A 181 10.67 -18.44 46.08
N ASP A 182 11.55 -19.44 46.14
CA ASP A 182 13.01 -19.29 45.99
C ASP A 182 13.42 -19.32 44.51
N ARG A 183 12.90 -20.30 43.75
CA ARG A 183 13.16 -20.45 42.31
C ARG A 183 11.89 -20.80 41.56
N PHE A 184 11.82 -20.33 40.32
CA PHE A 184 10.69 -20.59 39.42
C PHE A 184 11.22 -20.82 38.01
N ASN A 185 10.85 -21.95 37.42
CA ASN A 185 11.11 -22.24 36.02
C ASN A 185 9.81 -22.65 35.32
N LEU A 186 9.56 -22.07 34.16
CA LEU A 186 8.43 -22.38 33.31
C LEU A 186 8.92 -22.89 31.97
N LYS A 187 8.63 -24.15 31.66
CA LYS A 187 8.93 -24.76 30.36
C LYS A 187 7.69 -24.80 29.48
N ILE A 188 7.76 -24.12 28.34
CA ILE A 188 6.70 -24.09 27.33
C ILE A 188 7.14 -24.97 26.16
N THR A 189 6.36 -26.01 25.87
CA THR A 189 6.57 -26.92 24.74
C THR A 189 5.42 -26.74 23.74
N PRO A 190 5.65 -26.03 22.61
CA PRO A 190 4.64 -25.84 21.58
C PRO A 190 4.18 -27.17 20.96
N PRO A 191 2.99 -27.22 20.34
CA PRO A 191 2.56 -28.39 19.58
C PRO A 191 3.53 -28.73 18.44
N ASN A 192 3.69 -30.02 18.16
CA ASN A 192 4.65 -30.51 17.16
C ASN A 192 4.46 -29.91 15.76
N TYR A 193 3.21 -29.61 15.35
CA TYR A 193 2.92 -29.03 14.04
C TYR A 193 3.59 -27.66 13.85
N THR A 194 3.75 -26.88 14.92
CA THR A 194 4.36 -25.54 14.85
C THR A 194 5.84 -25.56 14.46
N GLY A 195 6.53 -26.70 14.57
CA GLY A 195 7.96 -26.83 14.33
C GLY A 195 8.86 -26.03 15.27
N LYS A 196 8.30 -25.39 16.31
CA LYS A 196 9.04 -24.58 17.29
C LYS A 196 9.67 -25.46 18.37
N SER A 197 10.84 -25.04 18.85
CA SER A 197 11.52 -25.70 19.97
C SER A 197 10.91 -25.30 21.31
N SER A 198 11.02 -26.18 22.32
CA SER A 198 10.68 -25.85 23.70
C SER A 198 11.50 -24.65 24.18
N ARG A 199 10.88 -23.81 25.01
CA ARG A 199 11.51 -22.65 25.63
C ARG A 199 11.29 -22.64 27.13
N GLU A 200 12.22 -22.04 27.86
CA GLU A 200 12.17 -21.92 29.32
C GLU A 200 12.21 -20.43 29.70
N GLN A 201 11.52 -20.08 30.78
CA GLN A 201 11.48 -18.71 31.30
C GLN A 201 11.30 -18.70 32.82
N GLU A 202 11.83 -17.68 33.48
CA GLU A 202 11.69 -17.44 34.92
C GLU A 202 10.62 -16.37 35.22
N LYS A 203 9.62 -16.24 34.34
CA LYS A 203 8.49 -15.30 34.48
C LYS A 203 7.19 -16.05 34.63
N PHE A 204 6.32 -15.58 35.52
CA PHE A 204 5.03 -16.22 35.76
C PHE A 204 4.04 -15.97 34.62
N ALA A 205 4.08 -14.81 33.95
CA ALA A 205 3.22 -14.58 32.80
C ALA A 205 3.50 -15.57 31.66
N VAL A 206 2.47 -16.26 31.19
CA VAL A 206 2.57 -17.30 30.15
C VAL A 206 2.15 -16.71 28.81
N PHE A 207 3.04 -16.77 27.82
CA PHE A 207 2.74 -16.49 26.42
C PHE A 207 3.02 -17.75 25.62
N ALA A 208 1.98 -18.47 25.21
CA ALA A 208 2.11 -19.81 24.65
C ALA A 208 1.20 -20.04 23.44
N GLU A 209 1.66 -20.87 22.49
CA GLU A 209 0.88 -21.32 21.35
C GLU A 209 -0.36 -22.11 21.80
N ASP A 210 -1.46 -22.02 21.05
CA ASP A 210 -2.67 -22.80 21.33
C ASP A 210 -2.38 -24.31 21.34
N GLY A 211 -2.69 -24.96 22.46
CA GLY A 211 -2.38 -26.37 22.66
C GLY A 211 -0.96 -26.65 23.16
N ALA A 212 -0.17 -25.63 23.49
CA ALA A 212 1.16 -25.81 24.07
C ALA A 212 1.08 -26.43 25.47
N MET A 213 2.02 -27.32 25.77
CA MET A 213 2.21 -27.88 27.10
C MET A 213 3.09 -26.96 27.92
N VAL A 214 2.52 -26.40 28.98
CA VAL A 214 3.22 -25.53 29.93
C VAL A 214 3.51 -26.34 31.19
N SER A 215 4.77 -26.35 31.61
CA SER A 215 5.24 -27.05 32.81
C SER A 215 5.83 -26.06 33.80
N TRP A 216 5.26 -26.02 35.01
CA TRP A 216 5.74 -25.20 36.11
C TRP A 216 6.64 -26.03 37.01
N GLU A 217 7.80 -25.48 37.35
CA GLU A 217 8.69 -25.98 38.38
C GLU A 217 8.90 -24.87 39.41
N ILE A 218 8.44 -25.08 40.64
CA ILE A 218 8.45 -24.09 41.71
C ILE A 218 9.26 -24.66 42.87
N SER A 219 10.28 -23.92 43.30
CA SER A 219 11.03 -24.20 44.53
C SER A 219 10.64 -23.20 45.62
N THR A 220 10.33 -23.68 46.81
CA THR A 220 10.04 -22.86 47.98
C THR A 220 11.21 -22.83 48.95
N ASN A 221 11.43 -21.70 49.63
CA ASN A 221 12.50 -21.56 50.62
C ASN A 221 12.23 -22.31 51.94
N LYS A 222 11.00 -22.78 52.14
CA LYS A 222 10.53 -23.58 53.28
C LYS A 222 9.66 -24.72 52.80
N ALA A 223 9.62 -25.80 53.57
CA ALA A 223 8.72 -26.92 53.31
C ALA A 223 7.26 -26.46 53.38
N VAL A 224 6.51 -26.71 52.31
CA VAL A 224 5.06 -26.46 52.23
C VAL A 224 4.33 -27.78 52.09
N LYS A 225 3.08 -27.85 52.57
CA LYS A 225 2.32 -29.13 52.51
C LYS A 225 1.78 -29.40 51.11
N GLN A 226 1.46 -28.35 50.37
CA GLN A 226 0.84 -28.42 49.06
C GLN A 226 1.09 -27.12 48.30
N VAL A 227 1.31 -27.23 47.00
CA VAL A 227 1.27 -26.10 46.07
C VAL A 227 0.23 -26.38 45.00
N SER A 228 -0.51 -25.37 44.60
CA SER A 228 -1.51 -25.47 43.54
C SER A 228 -1.60 -24.20 42.71
N LEU A 229 -2.05 -24.34 41.48
CA LEU A 229 -2.35 -23.23 40.57
C LEU A 229 -3.87 -23.10 40.48
N LEU A 230 -4.40 -21.92 40.78
CA LEU A 230 -5.81 -21.59 40.55
C LEU A 230 -5.90 -20.85 39.23
N PHE A 231 -6.58 -21.43 38.24
CA PHE A 231 -6.86 -20.81 36.95
C PHE A 231 -8.27 -20.22 36.93
N ASN A 232 -8.37 -18.95 36.50
CA ASN A 232 -9.64 -18.24 36.33
C ASN A 232 -10.61 -18.41 37.52
N ASP A 233 -10.06 -18.42 38.73
CA ASP A 233 -10.75 -18.53 40.03
C ASP A 233 -11.59 -19.79 40.29
N HIS A 234 -11.59 -20.78 39.40
CA HIS A 234 -12.46 -21.95 39.52
C HIS A 234 -11.74 -23.29 39.32
N GLU A 235 -10.65 -23.31 38.54
CA GLU A 235 -9.96 -24.56 38.20
C GLU A 235 -8.66 -24.68 39.00
N LYS A 236 -8.59 -25.66 39.91
CA LYS A 236 -7.42 -25.88 40.76
C LYS A 236 -6.57 -27.04 40.24
N LEU A 237 -5.31 -26.77 39.91
CA LEU A 237 -4.30 -27.76 39.53
C LEU A 237 -3.31 -27.96 40.68
N VAL A 238 -3.30 -29.14 41.30
CA VAL A 238 -2.36 -29.46 42.38
C VAL A 238 -1.01 -29.88 41.81
N LEU A 239 0.08 -29.28 42.31
CA LEU A 239 1.45 -29.67 41.96
C LEU A 239 1.87 -30.92 42.72
N LYS A 240 2.67 -31.75 42.06
CA LYS A 240 3.29 -32.93 42.66
C LYS A 240 4.63 -32.52 43.27
N ALA A 241 4.91 -32.99 44.48
CA ALA A 241 6.23 -32.84 45.08
C ALA A 241 7.27 -33.60 44.24
N ALA A 242 8.36 -32.92 43.87
CA ALA A 242 9.47 -33.51 43.13
C ALA A 242 10.57 -34.05 44.07
N ASN A 243 10.53 -33.67 45.35
CA ASN A 243 11.44 -34.13 46.39
C ASN A 243 10.70 -34.52 47.67
N SER A 244 11.37 -35.28 48.55
CA SER A 244 10.85 -35.69 49.87
C SER A 244 10.70 -34.52 50.85
N ASP A 245 11.46 -33.45 50.62
CA ASP A 245 11.60 -32.34 51.58
C ASP A 245 10.46 -31.32 51.46
N GLY A 246 9.57 -31.48 50.47
CA GLY A 246 8.40 -30.63 50.27
C GLY A 246 8.75 -29.21 49.81
N THR A 247 9.89 -29.05 49.15
CA THR A 247 10.39 -27.75 48.66
C THR A 247 10.40 -27.63 47.15
N GLU A 248 10.31 -28.73 46.40
CA GLU A 248 10.25 -28.70 44.93
C GLU A 248 8.92 -29.25 44.43
N TRP A 249 8.30 -28.52 43.50
CA TRP A 249 6.94 -28.78 43.04
C TRP A 249 6.85 -28.69 41.53
N LYS A 250 6.18 -29.66 40.90
CA LYS A 250 6.00 -29.70 39.45
C LYS A 250 4.56 -29.96 39.05
N ALA A 251 4.10 -29.26 38.01
CA ALA A 251 2.86 -29.57 37.30
C ALA A 251 3.01 -29.25 35.82
N ALA A 252 2.19 -29.88 34.99
CA ALA A 252 2.07 -29.55 33.59
C ALA A 252 0.60 -29.50 33.17
N LYS A 253 0.28 -28.59 32.24
CA LYS A 253 -1.07 -28.41 31.71
C LYS A 253 -0.99 -27.93 30.27
N ILE A 254 -1.92 -28.41 29.44
CA ILE A 254 -2.11 -27.89 28.08
C ILE A 254 -2.92 -26.61 28.16
N ILE A 255 -2.42 -25.53 27.56
CA ILE A 255 -3.09 -24.24 27.55
C ILE A 255 -3.78 -24.03 26.20
N THR A 256 -5.09 -23.79 26.23
CA THR A 256 -5.91 -23.52 25.02
C THR A 256 -6.74 -22.24 25.10
N LYS A 257 -6.80 -21.62 26.28
CA LYS A 257 -7.56 -20.39 26.55
C LYS A 257 -6.70 -19.38 27.29
N SER A 258 -6.78 -18.13 26.87
CA SER A 258 -6.22 -16.99 27.61
C SER A 258 -6.99 -16.79 28.92
N GLY A 259 -6.32 -16.20 29.92
CA GLY A 259 -6.90 -15.99 31.24
C GLY A 259 -5.85 -15.58 32.26
N PHE A 260 -6.09 -15.93 33.52
CA PHE A 260 -5.17 -15.67 34.62
C PHE A 260 -4.99 -16.91 35.49
N TYR A 261 -3.87 -16.97 36.19
CA TYR A 261 -3.67 -17.95 37.25
C TYR A 261 -2.98 -17.34 38.48
N GLN A 262 -3.16 -17.98 39.63
CA GLN A 262 -2.48 -17.66 40.87
C GLN A 262 -1.77 -18.89 41.43
N VAL A 263 -0.69 -18.68 42.15
CA VAL A 263 0.01 -19.71 42.92
C VAL A 263 -0.54 -19.70 44.35
N ASP A 264 -1.09 -20.81 44.78
CA ASP A 264 -1.60 -21.06 46.14
C ASP A 264 -0.64 -22.02 46.87
N LEU A 265 0.03 -21.51 47.91
CA LEU A 265 0.94 -22.25 48.79
C LEU A 265 0.21 -22.83 50.03
N GLY A 266 -1.13 -22.79 50.05
CA GLY A 266 -1.99 -23.21 51.16
C GLY A 266 -2.16 -22.14 52.24
N SER A 267 -1.10 -21.42 52.60
CA SER A 267 -1.16 -20.32 53.57
C SER A 267 -1.32 -18.94 52.92
N LYS A 268 -0.89 -18.79 51.66
CA LYS A 268 -0.88 -17.53 50.90
C LYS A 268 -1.15 -17.81 49.43
N ILE A 269 -1.80 -16.84 48.79
CA ILE A 269 -2.09 -16.84 47.35
C ILE A 269 -1.37 -15.64 46.73
N SER A 270 -0.77 -15.83 45.55
CA SER A 270 -0.06 -14.78 44.81
C SER A 270 -1.01 -13.76 44.16
N GLU A 271 -0.46 -12.72 43.54
CA GLU A 271 -1.21 -11.92 42.56
C GLU A 271 -1.58 -12.76 41.31
N LEU A 272 -2.45 -12.19 40.47
CA LEU A 272 -2.85 -12.79 39.20
C LEU A 272 -1.73 -12.67 38.17
N TYR A 273 -1.32 -13.81 37.61
CA TYR A 273 -0.39 -13.92 36.50
C TYR A 273 -1.15 -14.19 35.21
N GLN A 274 -0.81 -13.44 34.16
CA GLN A 274 -1.52 -13.51 32.87
C GLN A 274 -1.14 -14.77 32.09
N ILE A 275 -2.12 -15.34 31.39
CA ILE A 275 -1.94 -16.36 30.36
C ILE A 275 -2.50 -15.80 29.05
N GLU A 276 -1.65 -15.72 28.03
CA GLU A 276 -2.00 -15.31 26.70
C GLU A 276 -1.73 -16.44 25.70
N VAL A 277 -2.79 -16.85 25.00
CA VAL A 277 -2.73 -17.87 23.96
C VAL A 277 -2.55 -17.25 22.59
N ILE A 278 -1.47 -17.63 21.93
CA ILE A 278 -1.20 -17.30 20.54
C ILE A 278 -2.00 -18.28 19.67
N LYS A 279 -3.08 -17.79 19.10
CA LYS A 279 -3.94 -18.58 18.19
C LYS A 279 -3.26 -18.80 16.86
N ASP A 280 -3.46 -20.00 16.33
CA ASP A 280 -3.04 -20.41 15.01
C ASP A 280 -3.99 -19.84 13.95
N LEU A 281 -3.47 -19.40 12.81
CA LEU A 281 -4.24 -18.77 11.74
C LEU A 281 -4.35 -19.69 10.52
N PRO A 282 -5.51 -19.72 9.85
CA PRO A 282 -5.65 -20.55 8.66
C PRO A 282 -4.81 -20.02 7.49
N PRO A 283 -4.48 -20.89 6.52
CA PRO A 283 -3.63 -20.52 5.40
C PRO A 283 -4.32 -19.50 4.48
N VAL A 284 -3.56 -18.53 3.99
CA VAL A 284 -4.04 -17.48 3.09
C VAL A 284 -3.67 -17.80 1.65
N ILE A 285 -4.63 -17.62 0.73
CA ILE A 285 -4.49 -17.90 -0.69
C ILE A 285 -4.69 -16.61 -1.49
N ARG A 286 -3.71 -16.25 -2.32
CA ARG A 286 -3.78 -15.07 -3.18
C ARG A 286 -3.49 -15.42 -4.64
N ILE A 287 -4.55 -15.44 -5.45
CA ILE A 287 -4.46 -15.61 -6.90
C ILE A 287 -3.94 -14.29 -7.51
N GLN A 288 -2.85 -14.37 -8.26
CA GLN A 288 -2.23 -13.24 -8.96
C GLN A 288 -2.67 -13.16 -10.42
N SER A 289 -2.93 -14.32 -11.03
CA SER A 289 -3.37 -14.47 -12.40
C SER A 289 -4.10 -15.82 -12.52
N PRO A 290 -5.18 -15.94 -13.30
CA PRO A 290 -5.79 -14.93 -14.17
C PRO A 290 -6.63 -13.89 -13.39
N LYS A 291 -7.33 -13.02 -14.12
CA LYS A 291 -8.42 -12.20 -13.56
C LYS A 291 -9.60 -13.10 -13.16
N PRO A 292 -10.50 -12.65 -12.26
CA PRO A 292 -11.68 -13.44 -11.84
C PRO A 292 -12.52 -14.00 -12.98
N THR A 293 -12.60 -13.29 -14.10
CA THR A 293 -13.21 -13.79 -15.34
C THR A 293 -12.24 -13.56 -16.48
N THR A 294 -12.02 -14.60 -17.28
CA THR A 294 -11.17 -14.59 -18.48
C THR A 294 -11.92 -15.25 -19.62
N VAL A 295 -11.90 -14.63 -20.79
CA VAL A 295 -12.44 -15.20 -22.02
C VAL A 295 -11.25 -15.47 -22.94
N ILE A 296 -11.17 -16.68 -23.48
CA ILE A 296 -10.19 -17.04 -24.52
C ILE A 296 -10.87 -16.86 -25.87
N ASP A 297 -10.36 -15.90 -26.64
CA ASP A 297 -10.91 -15.56 -27.94
C ASP A 297 -10.48 -16.56 -29.03
N PHE A 298 -11.18 -16.52 -30.15
CA PHE A 298 -10.86 -17.38 -31.29
C PHE A 298 -9.42 -17.13 -31.78
N GLY A 299 -8.69 -18.22 -32.00
CA GLY A 299 -7.29 -18.18 -32.44
C GLY A 299 -6.27 -18.02 -31.31
N GLU A 300 -6.69 -17.73 -30.08
CA GLU A 300 -5.80 -17.72 -28.93
C GLU A 300 -5.48 -19.14 -28.45
N PRO A 301 -4.29 -19.38 -27.86
CA PRO A 301 -3.99 -20.64 -27.21
C PRO A 301 -4.99 -20.93 -26.09
N GLN A 302 -5.65 -22.10 -26.13
CA GLN A 302 -6.58 -22.58 -25.09
C GLN A 302 -5.86 -23.03 -23.81
N LYS A 303 -5.05 -22.13 -23.25
CA LYS A 303 -4.22 -22.34 -22.07
C LYS A 303 -4.35 -21.14 -21.16
N ASN A 304 -4.63 -21.38 -19.89
CA ASN A 304 -4.70 -20.34 -18.88
C ASN A 304 -3.62 -20.55 -17.82
N LEU A 305 -2.84 -19.52 -17.53
CA LEU A 305 -1.78 -19.59 -16.52
C LEU A 305 -2.31 -19.14 -15.16
N LEU A 306 -2.44 -20.08 -14.24
CA LEU A 306 -2.68 -19.79 -12.83
C LEU A 306 -1.35 -19.46 -12.15
N LYS A 307 -1.26 -18.27 -11.54
CA LYS A 307 -0.20 -17.89 -10.59
C LYS A 307 -0.85 -17.59 -9.26
N THR A 308 -0.38 -18.23 -8.18
CA THR A 308 -0.92 -18.05 -6.84
C THR A 308 0.18 -18.03 -5.80
N VAL A 309 -0.05 -17.27 -4.73
CA VAL A 309 0.81 -17.25 -3.55
C VAL A 309 0.02 -17.82 -2.38
N LEU A 310 0.61 -18.79 -1.70
CA LEU A 310 0.08 -19.35 -0.46
C LEU A 310 0.96 -18.90 0.70
N SER A 311 0.38 -18.55 1.84
CA SER A 311 1.10 -18.19 3.05
C SER A 311 0.40 -18.69 4.31
N ASP A 312 1.18 -19.11 5.29
CA ASP A 312 0.74 -19.65 6.58
C ASP A 312 1.77 -19.31 7.67
N ASP A 313 1.40 -19.35 8.94
CA ASP A 313 2.30 -19.05 10.06
C ASP A 313 3.16 -20.25 10.49
N TYR A 314 2.68 -21.48 10.34
CA TYR A 314 3.39 -22.70 10.77
C TYR A 314 3.73 -23.67 9.64
N GLY A 315 3.04 -23.63 8.52
CA GLY A 315 3.40 -24.31 7.29
C GLY A 315 2.23 -24.96 6.55
N ILE A 316 2.38 -25.07 5.23
CA ILE A 316 1.33 -25.63 4.36
C ILE A 316 1.64 -27.09 4.04
N ARG A 317 0.64 -27.95 4.27
CA ARG A 317 0.72 -29.41 4.08
C ARG A 317 0.24 -29.86 2.71
N GLU A 318 -0.76 -29.21 2.14
CA GLU A 318 -1.29 -29.54 0.82
C GLU A 318 -1.89 -28.29 0.17
N ALA A 319 -1.78 -28.19 -1.15
CA ALA A 319 -2.67 -27.33 -1.93
C ALA A 319 -2.97 -27.92 -3.30
N TYR A 320 -4.15 -27.62 -3.82
CA TYR A 320 -4.62 -28.09 -5.11
C TYR A 320 -5.66 -27.14 -5.71
N ILE A 321 -5.93 -27.33 -6.99
CA ILE A 321 -6.98 -26.61 -7.72
C ILE A 321 -8.17 -27.53 -7.82
N ASN A 322 -9.34 -27.06 -7.39
CA ASN A 322 -10.61 -27.71 -7.72
C ASN A 322 -11.17 -27.03 -8.97
N ALA A 323 -11.40 -27.82 -10.01
CA ALA A 323 -11.84 -27.36 -11.33
C ALA A 323 -13.16 -28.04 -11.71
N THR A 324 -14.18 -27.24 -12.02
CA THR A 324 -15.49 -27.68 -12.48
C THR A 324 -15.71 -27.15 -13.90
N ILE A 325 -15.83 -28.05 -14.86
CA ILE A 325 -16.09 -27.72 -16.25
C ILE A 325 -17.59 -27.80 -16.48
N ALA A 326 -18.18 -26.73 -17.02
CA ALA A 326 -19.55 -26.69 -17.49
C ALA A 326 -19.56 -26.72 -19.02
N SER A 327 -20.17 -27.75 -19.59
CA SER A 327 -20.23 -27.95 -21.03
C SER A 327 -21.67 -28.05 -21.54
N GLY A 328 -21.96 -27.39 -22.66
CA GLY A 328 -23.27 -27.38 -23.32
C GLY A 328 -24.05 -26.06 -23.17
N SER A 329 -25.22 -26.00 -23.80
CA SER A 329 -26.09 -24.81 -23.84
C SER A 329 -27.54 -25.13 -23.45
N GLY A 330 -28.25 -24.17 -22.85
CA GLY A 330 -29.67 -24.32 -22.49
C GLY A 330 -29.88 -25.18 -21.24
N GLU A 331 -30.88 -26.06 -21.26
CA GLU A 331 -31.24 -26.91 -20.12
C GLU A 331 -30.37 -28.16 -19.95
N ALA A 332 -29.48 -28.46 -20.92
CA ALA A 332 -28.69 -29.69 -20.96
C ALA A 332 -27.19 -29.48 -20.63
N VAL A 333 -26.88 -28.65 -19.63
CA VAL A 333 -25.50 -28.42 -19.18
C VAL A 333 -24.98 -29.61 -18.37
N LYS A 334 -23.77 -30.08 -18.69
CA LYS A 334 -23.07 -31.13 -17.94
C LYS A 334 -21.93 -30.54 -17.14
N PHE A 335 -21.76 -31.03 -15.90
CA PHE A 335 -20.67 -30.61 -15.02
C PHE A 335 -19.68 -31.76 -14.80
N LYS A 336 -18.39 -31.45 -14.90
CA LYS A 336 -17.30 -32.38 -14.61
C LYS A 336 -16.32 -31.74 -13.63
N GLU A 337 -16.18 -32.32 -12.45
CA GLU A 337 -15.21 -31.87 -11.45
C GLU A 337 -13.89 -32.64 -11.56
N GLN A 338 -12.78 -31.94 -11.33
CA GLN A 338 -11.43 -32.48 -11.34
C GLN A 338 -10.54 -31.80 -10.31
N LYS A 339 -9.80 -32.61 -9.56
CA LYS A 339 -8.72 -32.15 -8.68
C LYS A 339 -7.42 -32.09 -9.47
N ILE A 340 -6.78 -30.91 -9.52
CA ILE A 340 -5.52 -30.69 -10.22
C ILE A 340 -4.44 -30.29 -9.22
N GLY A 341 -3.36 -31.07 -9.16
CA GLY A 341 -2.22 -30.81 -8.28
C GLY A 341 -1.26 -29.76 -8.85
N PHE A 342 -0.59 -29.04 -7.95
CA PHE A 342 0.56 -28.19 -8.30
C PHE A 342 1.83 -29.03 -8.44
N ASP A 343 2.75 -28.57 -9.29
CA ASP A 343 4.07 -29.17 -9.46
C ASP A 343 5.03 -28.69 -8.36
N ALA A 344 4.63 -28.89 -7.10
CA ALA A 344 5.37 -28.50 -5.91
C ALA A 344 5.25 -29.57 -4.82
N SER A 345 6.33 -29.77 -4.06
CA SER A 345 6.33 -30.67 -2.91
C SER A 345 6.01 -29.89 -1.64
N PHE A 346 4.94 -30.27 -0.96
CA PHE A 346 4.55 -29.66 0.31
C PHE A 346 5.22 -30.39 1.47
N SER A 347 6.09 -29.68 2.19
CA SER A 347 6.85 -30.25 3.32
C SER A 347 6.12 -30.11 4.66
N GLY A 348 5.05 -29.31 4.74
CA GLY A 348 4.37 -28.96 6.00
C GLY A 348 5.15 -28.00 6.89
N ARG A 349 6.39 -27.64 6.53
CA ARG A 349 7.25 -26.69 7.29
C ARG A 349 7.45 -25.36 6.59
N GLN A 350 7.32 -25.34 5.28
CA GLN A 350 7.46 -24.12 4.51
C GLN A 350 6.17 -23.30 4.63
N THR A 351 6.34 -22.04 5.03
CA THR A 351 5.27 -21.09 5.34
C THR A 351 4.80 -20.28 4.15
N GLN A 352 5.52 -20.33 3.01
CA GLN A 352 5.17 -19.57 1.83
C GLN A 352 5.48 -20.33 0.54
N TYR A 353 4.55 -20.33 -0.41
CA TYR A 353 4.73 -20.93 -1.74
C TYR A 353 4.32 -19.96 -2.83
N ASN A 354 5.15 -19.87 -3.88
CA ASN A 354 4.79 -19.21 -5.13
C ASN A 354 4.53 -20.32 -6.16
N LEU A 355 3.26 -20.58 -6.43
CA LEU A 355 2.83 -21.70 -7.27
C LEU A 355 2.37 -21.20 -8.63
N GLN A 356 2.64 -22.01 -9.64
CA GLN A 356 2.20 -21.78 -11.01
C GLN A 356 1.64 -23.08 -11.58
N LYS A 357 0.53 -23.00 -12.30
CA LYS A 357 -0.01 -24.13 -13.04
C LYS A 357 -0.56 -23.66 -14.38
N GLN A 358 -0.11 -24.27 -15.46
CA GLN A 358 -0.74 -24.06 -16.76
C GLN A 358 -1.95 -25.00 -16.88
N LEU A 359 -3.14 -24.40 -16.94
CA LEU A 359 -4.40 -25.10 -17.18
C LEU A 359 -4.58 -25.22 -18.69
N ASP A 360 -4.33 -26.41 -19.23
CA ASP A 360 -4.59 -26.72 -20.64
C ASP A 360 -6.07 -27.10 -20.79
N LEU A 361 -6.87 -26.18 -21.33
CA LEU A 361 -8.33 -26.34 -21.37
C LEU A 361 -8.75 -27.48 -22.30
N LYS A 362 -7.97 -27.72 -23.36
CA LYS A 362 -8.20 -28.83 -24.29
C LYS A 362 -7.91 -30.17 -23.61
N ALA A 363 -6.83 -30.26 -22.82
CA ALA A 363 -6.53 -31.46 -22.05
C ALA A 363 -7.55 -31.73 -20.93
N LEU A 364 -8.19 -30.68 -20.41
CA LEU A 364 -9.33 -30.79 -19.48
C LEU A 364 -10.62 -31.28 -20.18
N GLY A 365 -10.65 -31.23 -21.51
CA GLY A 365 -11.76 -31.71 -22.34
C GLY A 365 -12.79 -30.63 -22.70
N MET A 366 -12.43 -29.35 -22.53
CA MET A 366 -13.32 -28.23 -22.86
C MET A 366 -13.46 -28.03 -24.37
N GLN A 367 -14.63 -27.56 -24.77
CA GLN A 367 -14.98 -27.20 -26.14
C GLN A 367 -15.30 -25.68 -26.26
N PRO A 368 -15.31 -25.10 -27.46
CA PRO A 368 -15.80 -23.73 -27.64
C PRO A 368 -17.21 -23.56 -27.08
N GLY A 369 -17.42 -22.50 -26.29
CA GLY A 369 -18.67 -22.25 -25.54
C GLY A 369 -18.66 -22.80 -24.11
N ASP A 370 -17.70 -23.63 -23.72
CA ASP A 370 -17.60 -24.16 -22.36
C ASP A 370 -16.98 -23.17 -21.37
N GLU A 371 -17.28 -23.37 -20.08
CA GLU A 371 -16.76 -22.57 -18.97
C GLU A 371 -16.06 -23.45 -17.93
N LEU A 372 -14.89 -23.01 -17.50
CA LEU A 372 -14.13 -23.59 -16.39
C LEU A 372 -14.28 -22.69 -15.17
N TYR A 373 -14.88 -23.25 -14.13
CA TYR A 373 -14.92 -22.68 -12.80
C TYR A 373 -13.81 -23.32 -11.97
N PHE A 374 -12.94 -22.55 -11.36
CA PHE A 374 -11.92 -23.13 -10.48
C PHE A 374 -11.62 -22.27 -9.26
N TYR A 375 -11.18 -22.92 -8.20
CA TYR A 375 -10.62 -22.28 -7.01
C TYR A 375 -9.44 -23.08 -6.49
N VAL A 376 -8.57 -22.41 -5.74
CA VAL A 376 -7.45 -23.08 -5.06
C VAL A 376 -7.87 -23.38 -3.64
N LYS A 377 -7.57 -24.58 -3.16
CA LYS A 377 -7.71 -24.98 -1.76
C LYS A 377 -6.34 -25.26 -1.17
N ALA A 378 -6.11 -24.81 0.06
CA ALA A 378 -4.90 -25.09 0.82
C ALA A 378 -5.27 -25.61 2.21
N THR A 379 -4.44 -26.51 2.71
CA THR A 379 -4.54 -27.10 4.04
C THR A 379 -3.21 -26.94 4.76
N ASP A 380 -3.23 -26.39 5.97
CA ASP A 380 -2.04 -26.24 6.80
C ASP A 380 -1.64 -27.56 7.50
N ASN A 381 -0.62 -27.49 8.35
CA ASN A 381 -0.16 -28.61 9.16
C ASN A 381 -0.97 -28.84 10.46
N HIS A 382 -1.92 -27.97 10.78
CA HIS A 382 -2.93 -28.13 11.84
C HIS A 382 -4.30 -28.62 11.29
N ASN A 383 -4.39 -28.93 10.00
CA ASN A 383 -5.59 -29.34 9.29
C ASN A 383 -6.68 -28.26 9.18
N GLN A 384 -6.33 -26.98 9.29
CA GLN A 384 -7.23 -25.91 8.90
C GLN A 384 -7.22 -25.78 7.38
N GLU A 385 -8.39 -25.49 6.81
CA GLU A 385 -8.58 -25.42 5.36
C GLU A 385 -9.07 -24.04 4.97
N THR A 386 -8.52 -23.51 3.87
CA THR A 386 -9.02 -22.30 3.23
C THR A 386 -9.15 -22.53 1.73
N ARG A 387 -10.11 -21.83 1.11
CA ARG A 387 -10.27 -21.78 -0.35
C ARG A 387 -10.24 -20.34 -0.84
N SER A 388 -9.77 -20.14 -2.06
CA SER A 388 -9.92 -18.86 -2.76
C SER A 388 -11.35 -18.64 -3.23
N GLU A 389 -11.62 -17.44 -3.71
CA GLU A 389 -12.76 -17.16 -4.60
C GLU A 389 -12.72 -18.05 -5.85
N VAL A 390 -13.88 -18.15 -6.50
CA VAL A 390 -14.04 -18.88 -7.77
C VAL A 390 -13.63 -17.98 -8.94
N TYR A 391 -12.83 -18.53 -9.84
CA TYR A 391 -12.37 -17.90 -11.07
C TYR A 391 -13.00 -18.62 -12.26
N ILE A 392 -13.32 -17.86 -13.30
CA ILE A 392 -14.02 -18.35 -14.49
C ILE A 392 -13.13 -18.15 -15.71
N VAL A 393 -12.96 -19.19 -16.51
CA VAL A 393 -12.30 -19.14 -17.82
C VAL A 393 -13.24 -19.74 -18.86
N SER A 394 -13.68 -18.96 -19.83
CA SER A 394 -14.55 -19.42 -20.91
C SER A 394 -13.83 -19.42 -22.25
N ILE A 395 -14.24 -20.32 -23.16
CA ILE A 395 -13.78 -20.31 -24.55
C ILE A 395 -14.89 -19.69 -25.41
N ALA A 396 -14.57 -18.67 -26.20
CA ALA A 396 -15.55 -18.01 -27.06
C ALA A 396 -16.26 -19.01 -28.01
N ASP A 397 -17.58 -18.90 -28.12
CA ASP A 397 -18.38 -19.72 -29.04
C ASP A 397 -18.28 -19.19 -30.47
N THR A 398 -17.52 -19.91 -31.29
CA THR A 398 -17.33 -19.61 -32.71
C THR A 398 -18.61 -19.74 -33.54
N ALA A 399 -19.53 -20.64 -33.18
CA ALA A 399 -20.74 -20.86 -33.95
C ALA A 399 -21.70 -19.67 -33.82
N LYS A 400 -21.77 -19.07 -32.63
CA LYS A 400 -22.58 -17.86 -32.37
C LYS A 400 -22.00 -16.61 -33.03
N LEU A 401 -20.67 -16.49 -33.07
CA LEU A 401 -19.98 -15.41 -33.80
C LEU A 401 -20.29 -15.47 -35.32
N MET A 402 -20.18 -16.65 -35.93
CA MET A 402 -20.47 -16.83 -37.36
C MET A 402 -21.96 -16.59 -37.70
N GLN A 403 -22.89 -16.91 -36.80
CA GLN A 403 -24.32 -16.62 -37.00
C GLN A 403 -24.61 -15.11 -36.98
N MET A 404 -23.98 -14.34 -36.09
CA MET A 404 -24.12 -12.88 -36.07
C MET A 404 -23.55 -12.23 -37.34
N GLU A 405 -22.40 -12.70 -37.81
CA GLU A 405 -21.76 -12.19 -39.03
C GLU A 405 -22.58 -12.54 -40.30
N GLY A 406 -23.15 -13.75 -40.36
CA GLY A 406 -24.08 -14.14 -41.43
C GLY A 406 -25.36 -13.31 -41.47
N MET A 407 -25.90 -12.89 -40.32
CA MET A 407 -27.05 -11.99 -40.25
C MET A 407 -26.70 -10.55 -40.68
N ALA A 408 -25.50 -10.07 -40.36
CA ALA A 408 -25.04 -8.74 -40.77
C ALA A 408 -24.81 -8.64 -42.28
N ASN A 409 -24.25 -9.70 -42.90
CA ASN A 409 -23.95 -9.74 -44.33
C ASN A 409 -25.15 -10.17 -45.20
N GLY A 410 -26.21 -10.71 -44.60
CA GLY A 410 -27.42 -11.18 -45.30
C GLY A 410 -28.44 -10.08 -45.66
N LEU A 411 -28.18 -8.81 -45.34
CA LEU A 411 -29.11 -7.71 -45.55
C LEU A 411 -28.98 -6.98 -46.90
N ASP A 412 -28.02 -7.37 -47.76
CA ASP A 412 -27.76 -6.65 -49.02
C ASP A 412 -27.78 -7.53 -50.28
N VAL A 413 -28.84 -8.33 -50.43
CA VAL A 413 -29.20 -8.90 -51.72
C VAL A 413 -30.68 -8.62 -51.98
N LYS A 414 -30.97 -7.51 -52.65
CA LYS A 414 -32.23 -7.33 -53.38
C LYS A 414 -32.01 -7.71 -54.86
N PRO A 415 -32.99 -8.40 -55.48
CA PRO A 415 -32.93 -8.80 -56.88
C PRO A 415 -32.98 -7.61 -57.85
#